data_AF-I9I2H4-F1
#
_entry.id   AF-I9I2H4-F1
#
_cell.length_a   1.000
_cell.length_b   1.000
_cell.length_c   1.000
_cell.angle_alpha   90.00
_cell.angle_beta   90.00
_cell.angle_gamma   90.00
#
_symmetry.space_group_name_H-M   'P 1'
#
loop_
_entity.id
_entity.type
_entity.pdbx_description
1 polymer ?
#
loop_
_entity_poly.entity_id
_entity_poly.type
_entity_poly.pdbx_seq_one_letter_code
_entity_poly.pdbx_strand_id
1 'polypeptide(L)'
;MIRNVICLFCLFFMLSCKSIDLYYPNYANCSGYKSLYVVDTIQIDDPVSVLTNSGYCFVMSKQAFDSFSGNEDSLFKRPDTFLLNEYLPMSVSIELFRKYVLANSFSYFDFLIPIEFDKKGIKDLKIFTRKPDYFLLVLIRGDYYNGAYTGFDGPPTINLRNNKFSFYKIAIPCYLK
;
A
#
# COMPACT_ATOMS: atom_id res chain seq x y z
N MET A 1 -43.00 -20.41 -11.72
CA MET A 1 -41.76 -21.20 -11.90
C MET A 1 -40.45 -20.43 -11.65
N ILE A 2 -40.43 -19.11 -11.46
CA ILE A 2 -39.19 -18.32 -11.24
C ILE A 2 -38.70 -18.36 -9.78
N ARG A 3 -39.59 -18.49 -8.79
CA ARG A 3 -39.23 -18.45 -7.35
C ARG A 3 -38.34 -19.61 -6.90
N ASN A 4 -38.44 -20.77 -7.54
CA ASN A 4 -37.63 -21.95 -7.20
C ASN A 4 -36.23 -21.92 -7.85
N VAL A 5 -36.04 -21.14 -8.91
CA VAL A 5 -34.74 -21.01 -9.60
C VAL A 5 -33.80 -20.08 -8.82
N ILE A 6 -34.34 -19.02 -8.20
CA ILE A 6 -33.58 -18.08 -7.39
C ILE A 6 -33.03 -18.76 -6.13
N CYS A 7 -33.85 -19.58 -5.44
CA CYS A 7 -33.39 -20.32 -4.25
C CYS A 7 -32.29 -21.33 -4.57
N LEU A 8 -32.31 -21.96 -5.76
CA LEU A 8 -31.26 -22.89 -6.18
C LEU A 8 -29.93 -22.17 -6.48
N PHE A 9 -29.99 -20.96 -7.03
CA PHE A 9 -28.81 -20.14 -7.30
C PHE A 9 -28.16 -19.60 -6.02
N CYS A 10 -28.96 -19.21 -5.02
CA CYS A 10 -28.45 -18.81 -3.70
C CYS A 10 -27.79 -19.99 -2.96
N LEU A 11 -28.33 -21.21 -3.09
CA LEU A 11 -27.72 -22.42 -2.53
C LEU A 11 -26.37 -22.77 -3.18
N PHE A 12 -26.22 -22.54 -4.49
CA PHE A 12 -24.95 -22.73 -5.19
C PHE A 12 -23.86 -21.74 -4.76
N PHE A 13 -24.23 -20.49 -4.45
CA PHE A 13 -23.29 -19.50 -3.93
C PHE A 13 -22.83 -19.82 -2.50
N MET A 14 -23.74 -20.26 -1.63
CA MET A 14 -23.41 -20.66 -0.25
C MET A 14 -22.55 -21.93 -0.21
N LEU A 15 -22.70 -22.85 -1.17
CA LEU A 15 -21.86 -24.05 -1.31
C LEU A 15 -20.52 -23.80 -2.01
N SER A 16 -20.39 -22.71 -2.77
CA SER A 16 -19.10 -22.26 -3.34
C SER A 16 -18.29 -21.40 -2.36
N CYS A 17 -18.83 -21.06 -1.20
CA CYS A 17 -18.06 -20.64 -0.03
C CYS A 17 -17.31 -21.83 0.59
N LYS A 18 -16.50 -22.54 -0.21
CA LYS A 18 -15.25 -23.01 0.39
C LYS A 18 -14.53 -21.73 0.78
N SER A 19 -14.23 -21.56 2.06
CA SER A 19 -13.13 -20.67 2.41
C SER A 19 -12.02 -21.04 1.44
N ILE A 20 -11.64 -20.09 0.59
CA ILE A 20 -10.29 -20.11 0.09
C ILE A 20 -9.53 -19.96 1.41
N ASP A 21 -9.11 -21.10 1.96
CA ASP A 21 -8.10 -21.13 3.00
C ASP A 21 -6.93 -20.46 2.30
N LEU A 22 -6.87 -19.13 2.44
CA LEU A 22 -5.69 -18.35 2.14
C LEU A 22 -4.66 -19.04 3.00
N TYR A 23 -3.88 -19.90 2.36
CA TYR A 23 -2.76 -20.56 2.95
C TYR A 23 -1.83 -19.42 3.30
N TYR A 24 -2.02 -18.83 4.49
CA TYR A 24 -1.12 -17.86 5.06
C TYR A 24 0.14 -18.66 5.30
N PRO A 25 1.17 -18.52 4.44
CA PRO A 25 2.32 -19.38 4.56
C PRO A 25 2.94 -19.02 5.91
N ASN A 26 3.14 -20.02 6.76
CA ASN A 26 3.66 -19.80 8.10
C ASN A 26 5.15 -19.48 8.02
N TYR A 27 5.47 -18.21 7.78
CA TYR A 27 6.83 -17.70 7.61
C TYR A 27 7.58 -17.51 8.94
N ALA A 28 6.95 -17.78 10.10
CA ALA A 28 7.53 -17.59 11.43
C ALA A 28 8.86 -18.33 11.63
N ASN A 29 9.08 -19.41 10.87
CA ASN A 29 10.28 -20.25 10.95
C ASN A 29 11.25 -20.05 9.77
N CYS A 30 11.02 -19.06 8.88
CA CYS A 30 11.94 -18.75 7.79
C CYS A 30 13.07 -17.85 8.30
N SER A 31 14.33 -18.27 8.10
CA SER A 31 15.49 -17.41 8.34
C SER A 31 15.39 -16.13 7.49
N GLY A 32 15.43 -14.95 8.13
CA GLY A 32 15.17 -13.65 7.49
C GLY A 32 13.80 -13.02 7.78
N TYR A 33 13.04 -13.58 8.72
CA TYR A 33 11.70 -13.16 9.18
C TYR A 33 11.52 -11.66 9.59
N LYS A 34 12.60 -10.86 9.66
CA LYS A 34 12.50 -9.39 9.66
C LYS A 34 12.60 -8.85 8.23
N SER A 35 11.52 -9.02 7.47
CA SER A 35 11.41 -8.60 6.06
C SER A 35 11.03 -7.14 5.88
N LEU A 36 11.18 -6.30 6.92
CA LEU A 36 10.90 -4.86 6.91
C LEU A 36 12.11 -4.11 7.44
N TYR A 37 12.62 -3.18 6.65
CA TYR A 37 13.78 -2.36 6.95
C TYR A 37 13.33 -0.91 7.02
N VAL A 38 13.55 -0.27 8.16
CA VAL A 38 13.44 1.20 8.24
C VAL A 38 14.67 1.77 7.56
N VAL A 39 14.45 2.60 6.53
CA VAL A 39 15.53 3.25 5.79
C VAL A 39 15.80 4.61 6.38
N ASP A 40 14.77 5.45 6.45
CA ASP A 40 14.90 6.84 6.86
C ASP A 40 13.55 7.43 7.28
N THR A 41 13.57 8.65 7.78
CA THR A 41 12.41 9.52 7.92
C THR A 41 12.51 10.62 6.87
N ILE A 42 11.57 10.66 5.93
CA ILE A 42 11.59 11.58 4.79
C ILE A 42 10.50 12.63 4.93
N GLN A 43 10.71 13.79 4.31
CA GLN A 43 9.65 14.77 4.09
C GLN A 43 9.21 14.72 2.62
N ILE A 44 7.91 14.91 2.41
CA ILE A 44 7.33 15.04 1.08
C ILE A 44 6.59 16.37 1.06
N ASP A 45 7.10 17.32 0.29
CA ASP A 45 6.48 18.63 0.14
C ASP A 45 5.13 18.49 -0.58
N ASP A 46 4.10 19.14 -0.03
CA ASP A 46 2.72 19.10 -0.54
C ASP A 46 2.28 17.69 -0.99
N PRO A 47 2.19 16.74 -0.04
CA PRO A 47 1.97 15.36 -0.37
C PRO A 47 0.58 15.17 -1.00
N VAL A 48 0.51 14.29 -2.00
CA VAL A 48 -0.74 13.81 -2.60
C VAL A 48 -0.81 12.30 -2.55
N SER A 49 -2.02 11.78 -2.37
CA SER A 49 -2.35 10.37 -2.46
C SER A 49 -2.87 10.09 -3.87
N VAL A 50 -2.30 9.08 -4.54
CA VAL A 50 -2.63 8.70 -5.91
C VAL A 50 -3.11 7.25 -5.90
N LEU A 51 -4.39 7.03 -6.18
CA LEU A 51 -4.94 5.69 -6.39
C LEU A 51 -4.89 5.37 -7.88
N THR A 52 -4.24 4.28 -8.25
CA THR A 52 -4.17 3.85 -9.65
C THR A 52 -5.38 3.00 -10.03
N ASN A 53 -5.57 2.80 -11.34
CA ASN A 53 -6.64 1.93 -11.85
C ASN A 53 -6.47 0.47 -11.42
N SER A 54 -5.24 0.00 -11.19
CA SER A 54 -4.98 -1.33 -10.64
C SER A 54 -5.20 -1.43 -9.12
N GLY A 55 -5.61 -0.34 -8.46
CA GLY A 55 -5.97 -0.34 -7.04
C GLY A 55 -4.81 -0.11 -6.08
N TYR A 56 -3.64 0.31 -6.57
CA TYR A 56 -2.50 0.64 -5.72
C TYR A 56 -2.53 2.11 -5.31
N CYS A 57 -2.29 2.34 -4.02
CA CYS A 57 -2.23 3.68 -3.46
C CYS A 57 -0.75 4.10 -3.31
N PHE A 58 -0.43 5.30 -3.80
CA PHE A 58 0.89 5.88 -3.72
C PHE A 58 0.85 7.25 -3.05
N VAL A 59 1.97 7.65 -2.48
CA VAL A 59 2.22 9.02 -2.01
C VAL A 59 3.44 9.61 -2.70
N MET A 60 3.34 10.87 -3.07
CA MET A 60 4.38 11.68 -3.72
C MET A 60 4.10 13.16 -3.51
N SER A 61 5.03 14.05 -3.90
CA SER A 61 4.75 15.49 -3.91
C SER A 61 3.79 15.86 -5.04
N LYS A 62 3.03 16.95 -4.85
CA LYS A 62 2.19 17.51 -5.93
C LYS A 62 3.02 17.83 -7.18
N GLN A 63 4.24 18.35 -7.01
CA GLN A 63 5.17 18.60 -8.10
C GLN A 63 5.53 17.32 -8.87
N ALA A 64 5.84 16.23 -8.15
CA ALA A 64 6.12 14.94 -8.77
C ALA A 64 4.92 14.43 -9.57
N PHE A 65 3.71 14.55 -9.01
CA PHE A 65 2.46 14.20 -9.70
C PHE A 65 2.26 15.04 -10.96
N ASP A 66 2.46 16.36 -10.89
CA ASP A 66 2.26 17.23 -12.05
C ASP A 66 3.23 16.92 -13.19
N SER A 67 4.48 16.59 -12.85
CA SER A 67 5.52 16.17 -13.81
C SER A 67 5.29 14.79 -14.45
N PHE A 68 4.39 13.98 -13.88
CA PHE A 68 4.16 12.61 -14.33
C PHE A 68 3.28 12.54 -15.59
N SER A 69 3.61 11.66 -16.53
CA SER A 69 2.99 11.61 -17.86
C SER A 69 1.64 10.87 -17.95
N GLY A 70 1.12 10.29 -16.86
CA GLY A 70 -0.14 9.54 -16.89
C GLY A 70 -0.02 8.09 -17.33
N ASN A 71 1.12 7.42 -17.10
CA ASN A 71 1.25 5.97 -17.28
C ASN A 71 1.54 5.29 -15.94
N GLU A 72 0.60 4.50 -15.43
CA GLU A 72 0.72 3.80 -14.14
C GLU A 72 2.08 3.07 -13.94
N ASP A 73 2.58 2.38 -14.96
CA ASP A 73 3.85 1.64 -14.88
C ASP A 73 5.06 2.53 -14.61
N SER A 74 5.02 3.78 -15.07
CA SER A 74 6.10 4.73 -14.85
C SER A 74 6.04 5.33 -13.45
N LEU A 75 4.85 5.40 -12.83
CA LEU A 75 4.66 5.94 -11.49
C LEU A 75 5.49 5.17 -10.45
N PHE A 76 5.51 3.84 -10.53
CA PHE A 76 6.28 2.99 -9.61
C PHE A 76 7.80 3.18 -9.73
N LYS A 77 8.29 3.34 -10.97
CA LYS A 77 9.73 3.41 -11.25
C LYS A 77 10.36 4.74 -10.84
N ARG A 78 9.54 5.78 -10.66
CA ARG A 78 10.01 7.10 -10.23
C ARG A 78 10.66 7.01 -8.84
N PRO A 79 11.79 7.67 -8.59
CA PRO A 79 12.46 7.62 -7.29
C PRO A 79 11.66 8.27 -6.16
N ASP A 80 10.85 9.29 -6.48
CA ASP A 80 10.09 10.15 -5.57
C ASP A 80 8.62 9.71 -5.34
N THR A 81 8.25 8.53 -5.82
CA THR A 81 6.96 7.89 -5.55
C THR A 81 7.11 6.79 -4.52
N PHE A 82 6.20 6.66 -3.56
CA PHE A 82 6.23 5.60 -2.57
C PHE A 82 4.88 4.93 -2.46
N LEU A 83 4.83 3.62 -2.22
CA LEU A 83 3.56 2.99 -1.88
C LEU A 83 3.04 3.55 -0.56
N LEU A 84 1.77 3.90 -0.55
CA LEU A 84 1.05 4.29 0.65
C LEU A 84 0.25 3.07 1.10
N ASN A 85 0.76 2.35 2.11
CA ASN A 85 0.05 1.20 2.66
C ASN A 85 -0.61 1.56 4.00
N GLU A 86 -1.93 1.36 4.04
CA GLU A 86 -2.79 1.74 5.16
C GLU A 86 -2.87 0.70 6.29
N TYR A 87 -2.43 -0.52 6.03
CA TYR A 87 -2.54 -1.66 6.93
C TYR A 87 -1.20 -2.02 7.57
N LEU A 88 -0.09 -1.68 6.91
CA LEU A 88 1.25 -1.98 7.39
C LEU A 88 1.53 -1.44 8.80
N PRO A 89 1.07 -0.23 9.19
CA PRO A 89 1.32 0.27 10.55
C PRO A 89 0.71 -0.58 11.67
N MET A 90 -0.34 -1.37 11.38
CA MET A 90 -0.92 -2.31 12.35
C MET A 90 -0.09 -3.60 12.50
N SER A 91 0.85 -3.84 11.59
CA SER A 91 1.66 -5.04 11.52
C SER A 91 3.16 -4.79 11.78
N VAL A 92 3.55 -3.53 11.99
CA VAL A 92 4.90 -3.19 12.47
C VAL A 92 5.06 -3.55 13.95
N SER A 93 6.31 -3.73 14.40
CA SER A 93 6.58 -4.03 15.81
C SER A 93 6.10 -2.90 16.73
N ILE A 94 5.64 -3.27 17.93
CA ILE A 94 5.23 -2.30 18.95
C ILE A 94 6.34 -1.29 19.29
N GLU A 95 7.60 -1.69 19.17
CA GLU A 95 8.77 -0.83 19.36
C GLU A 95 8.83 0.28 18.30
N LEU A 96 8.68 -0.07 17.02
CA LEU A 96 8.64 0.91 15.92
C LEU A 96 7.43 1.83 16.03
N PHE A 97 6.26 1.25 16.34
CA PHE A 97 5.03 2.02 16.55
C PHE A 97 5.21 3.09 17.64
N ARG A 98 5.81 2.73 18.78
CA ARG A 98 6.06 3.64 19.90
C ARG A 98 7.11 4.71 19.57
N LYS A 99 8.15 4.36 18.81
CA LYS A 99 9.25 5.25 18.46
C LYS A 99 8.83 6.37 17.51
N TYR A 100 8.02 6.05 16.49
CA TYR A 100 7.69 7.00 15.41
C TYR A 100 6.27 7.56 15.49
N VAL A 101 5.52 7.28 16.57
CA VAL A 101 4.07 7.58 16.70
C VAL A 101 3.40 7.41 15.35
N LEU A 102 3.47 6.19 14.84
CA LEU A 102 2.85 5.88 13.56
C LEU A 102 1.37 6.16 13.71
N ALA A 103 0.87 7.11 12.94
CA ALA A 103 -0.56 7.32 12.91
C ALA A 103 -1.18 6.03 12.39
N ASN A 104 -2.28 5.59 13.00
CA ASN A 104 -3.07 4.56 12.36
C ASN A 104 -3.50 5.13 11.01
N SER A 105 -3.04 4.55 9.91
CA SER A 105 -3.11 5.15 8.57
C SER A 105 -4.53 5.52 8.16
N PHE A 106 -5.53 4.81 8.69
CA PHE A 106 -6.95 5.14 8.56
C PHE A 106 -7.28 6.58 8.97
N SER A 107 -6.64 7.09 10.03
CA SER A 107 -6.88 8.47 10.49
C SER A 107 -6.49 9.52 9.44
N TYR A 108 -5.60 9.22 8.49
CA TYR A 108 -5.27 10.14 7.41
C TYR A 108 -6.28 10.11 6.25
N PHE A 109 -7.00 9.01 6.02
CA PHE A 109 -7.99 8.93 4.94
C PHE A 109 -9.22 9.78 5.21
N ASP A 110 -9.61 9.93 6.48
CA ASP A 110 -10.66 10.88 6.89
C ASP A 110 -10.27 12.34 6.58
N PHE A 111 -8.98 12.59 6.36
CA PHE A 111 -8.43 13.90 6.01
C PHE A 111 -8.08 14.03 4.53
N LEU A 112 -8.44 13.07 3.67
CA LEU A 112 -8.16 13.17 2.24
C LEU A 112 -9.33 13.79 1.48
N ILE A 113 -9.05 14.89 0.75
CA ILE A 113 -10.03 15.53 -0.13
C ILE A 113 -9.70 15.18 -1.59
N PRO A 114 -10.67 14.64 -2.36
CA PRO A 114 -10.51 14.44 -3.80
C PRO A 114 -10.26 15.75 -4.53
N ILE A 115 -9.37 15.72 -5.52
CA ILE A 115 -9.09 16.85 -6.41
C ILE A 115 -9.20 16.42 -7.87
N GLU A 116 -9.66 17.31 -8.73
CA GLU A 116 -9.75 17.03 -10.16
C GLU A 116 -8.36 16.84 -10.79
N PHE A 117 -8.29 15.94 -11.75
CA PHE A 117 -7.07 15.62 -12.49
C PHE A 117 -7.40 15.09 -13.88
N ASP A 118 -6.45 15.21 -14.80
CA ASP A 118 -6.52 14.64 -16.14
C ASP A 118 -5.22 13.86 -16.44
N LYS A 119 -5.12 12.65 -15.89
CA LYS A 119 -4.00 11.74 -16.10
C LYS A 119 -4.50 10.31 -16.23
N LYS A 120 -4.12 9.66 -17.34
CA LYS A 120 -4.47 8.26 -17.60
C LYS A 120 -3.84 7.33 -16.53
N GLY A 121 -4.52 6.22 -16.27
CA GLY A 121 -4.06 5.23 -15.27
C GLY A 121 -4.29 5.62 -13.81
N ILE A 122 -4.78 6.83 -13.55
CA ILE A 122 -5.12 7.30 -12.21
C ILE A 122 -6.63 7.21 -12.02
N LYS A 123 -7.05 6.59 -10.92
CA LYS A 123 -8.44 6.43 -10.50
C LYS A 123 -8.87 7.55 -9.57
N ASP A 124 -8.00 7.95 -8.66
CA ASP A 124 -8.29 8.97 -7.66
C ASP A 124 -7.02 9.74 -7.31
N LEU A 125 -7.18 11.03 -7.03
CA LEU A 125 -6.12 11.91 -6.58
C LEU A 125 -6.65 12.71 -5.40
N LYS A 126 -5.93 12.66 -4.27
CA LYS A 126 -6.35 13.34 -3.05
C LYS A 126 -5.22 14.13 -2.41
N ILE A 127 -5.60 15.20 -1.72
CA ILE A 127 -4.70 16.01 -0.88
C ILE A 127 -4.92 15.68 0.60
N PHE A 128 -3.86 15.80 1.40
CA PHE A 128 -3.94 15.69 2.86
C PHE A 128 -4.37 17.02 3.47
N THR A 129 -5.55 17.07 4.10
CA THR A 129 -6.01 18.28 4.83
C THR A 129 -5.22 18.51 6.11
N ARG A 130 -4.81 17.42 6.77
CA ARG A 130 -3.80 17.44 7.83
C ARG A 130 -2.53 16.80 7.31
N LYS A 131 -1.53 17.63 6.99
CA LYS A 131 -0.26 17.15 6.45
C LYS A 131 0.53 16.38 7.53
N PRO A 132 1.04 15.18 7.23
CA PRO A 132 2.03 14.54 8.09
C PRO A 132 3.29 15.41 8.16
N ASP A 133 3.93 15.47 9.33
CA ASP A 133 5.21 16.16 9.49
C ASP A 133 6.32 15.42 8.71
N TYR A 134 6.24 14.08 8.72
CA TYR A 134 7.19 13.19 8.08
C TYR A 134 6.53 11.89 7.60
N PHE A 135 7.25 11.16 6.76
CA PHE A 135 6.95 9.78 6.40
C PHE A 135 8.10 8.88 6.82
N LEU A 136 7.79 7.77 7.48
CA LEU A 136 8.75 6.71 7.70
C LEU A 136 8.92 5.91 6.40
N LEU A 137 10.10 5.99 5.80
CA LEU A 137 10.44 5.21 4.63
C LEU A 137 10.88 3.81 5.05
N VAL A 138 10.15 2.79 4.58
CA VAL A 138 10.47 1.39 4.82
C VAL A 138 10.62 0.62 3.52
N LEU A 139 11.53 -0.36 3.53
CA LEU A 139 11.61 -1.39 2.51
C LEU A 139 11.02 -2.68 3.06
N ILE A 140 10.08 -3.27 2.33
CA ILE A 140 9.52 -4.58 2.67
C ILE A 140 9.75 -5.56 1.52
N ARG A 141 10.08 -6.80 1.82
CA ARG A 141 10.30 -7.84 0.80
C ARG A 141 8.99 -8.08 0.02
N GLY A 142 9.05 -8.09 -1.31
CA GLY A 142 7.86 -8.05 -2.17
C GLY A 142 6.98 -9.31 -2.08
N ASP A 143 7.60 -10.48 -2.10
CA ASP A 143 6.93 -11.78 -1.92
C ASP A 143 6.20 -11.88 -0.57
N TYR A 144 6.84 -11.40 0.51
CA TYR A 144 6.24 -11.36 1.83
C TYR A 144 5.06 -10.38 1.87
N TYR A 145 5.26 -9.17 1.32
CA TYR A 145 4.19 -8.18 1.27
C TYR A 145 2.97 -8.70 0.50
N ASN A 146 3.20 -9.34 -0.65
CA ASN A 146 2.13 -9.89 -1.48
C ASN A 146 1.37 -11.01 -0.75
N GLY A 147 2.10 -11.94 -0.13
CA GLY A 147 1.48 -13.04 0.61
C GLY A 147 0.76 -12.60 1.89
N ALA A 148 1.26 -11.57 2.57
CA ALA A 148 0.72 -11.15 3.86
C ALA A 148 -0.36 -10.06 3.79
N TYR A 149 -0.35 -9.19 2.78
CA TYR A 149 -1.19 -7.98 2.77
C TYR A 149 -2.11 -7.85 1.56
N THR A 150 -1.76 -8.39 0.39
CA THR A 150 -2.57 -8.22 -0.82
C THR A 150 -3.26 -9.52 -1.25
N GLY A 151 -2.65 -10.68 -0.99
CA GLY A 151 -3.13 -11.98 -1.50
C GLY A 151 -2.97 -12.14 -3.01
N PHE A 152 -2.34 -11.17 -3.69
CA PHE A 152 -2.13 -11.10 -5.13
C PHE A 152 -0.76 -10.51 -5.44
N ASP A 153 -0.27 -10.67 -6.67
CA ASP A 153 0.92 -9.96 -7.13
C ASP A 153 0.70 -8.45 -7.04
N GLY A 154 1.51 -7.79 -6.20
CA GLY A 154 1.50 -6.35 -6.02
C GLY A 154 2.06 -5.59 -7.24
N PRO A 155 2.30 -4.27 -7.12
CA PRO A 155 2.91 -3.51 -8.21
C PRO A 155 4.34 -4.01 -8.48
N PRO A 156 5.05 -3.49 -9.51
CA PRO A 156 6.45 -3.84 -9.73
C PRO A 156 7.29 -3.65 -8.45
N THR A 157 8.40 -4.35 -8.30
CA THR A 157 9.28 -4.25 -7.12
C THR A 157 10.63 -3.65 -7.50
N ILE A 158 11.38 -3.11 -6.53
CA ILE A 158 12.75 -2.64 -6.72
C ILE A 158 13.76 -3.74 -6.33
N ASN A 159 14.85 -3.85 -7.09
CA ASN A 159 15.95 -4.75 -6.78
C ASN A 159 17.10 -3.97 -6.16
N LEU A 160 17.55 -4.39 -4.97
CA LEU A 160 18.76 -3.84 -4.37
C LEU A 160 19.99 -4.52 -4.97
N ARG A 161 21.08 -3.78 -5.15
CA ARG A 161 22.33 -4.33 -5.68
C ARG A 161 22.80 -5.47 -4.77
N ASN A 162 23.21 -6.58 -5.38
CA ASN A 162 23.67 -7.79 -4.68
C ASN A 162 22.63 -8.41 -3.72
N ASN A 163 21.33 -8.16 -3.95
CA ASN A 163 20.26 -8.81 -3.19
C ASN A 163 19.46 -9.74 -4.11
N LYS A 164 19.18 -10.95 -3.64
CA LYS A 164 18.38 -11.94 -4.37
C LYS A 164 16.88 -11.67 -4.31
N PHE A 165 16.47 -10.76 -3.42
CA PHE A 165 15.08 -10.40 -3.20
C PHE A 165 14.77 -9.04 -3.81
N SER A 166 13.51 -8.87 -4.17
CA SER A 166 12.95 -7.60 -4.56
C SER A 166 12.11 -7.00 -3.42
N PHE A 167 11.97 -5.69 -3.43
CA PHE A 167 11.38 -4.93 -2.32
C PHE A 167 10.33 -3.93 -2.82
N TYR A 168 9.40 -3.60 -1.95
CA TYR A 168 8.56 -2.42 -2.06
C TYR A 168 9.16 -1.30 -1.23
N LYS A 169 9.11 -0.09 -1.77
CA LYS A 169 9.34 1.14 -1.01
C LYS A 169 8.01 1.70 -0.54
N ILE A 170 7.84 1.80 0.76
CA ILE A 170 6.60 2.20 1.39
C ILE A 170 6.88 3.42 2.25
N ALA A 171 6.01 4.43 2.13
CA ALA A 171 6.03 5.60 2.99
C ALA A 171 4.84 5.50 3.96
N ILE A 172 5.14 5.53 5.25
CA ILE A 172 4.13 5.49 6.32
C ILE A 172 4.04 6.89 6.93
N PRO A 173 2.88 7.56 6.87
CA PRO A 173 2.68 8.83 7.58
C PRO A 173 2.98 8.70 9.08
N CYS A 174 3.82 9.60 9.63
CA CYS A 174 4.19 9.56 11.03
C CYS A 174 4.31 10.96 11.65
N TYR A 175 4.22 11.01 12.98
CA TYR A 175 4.47 12.22 13.77
C TYR A 175 5.72 11.98 14.62
N LEU A 176 6.73 12.85 14.50
CA LEU A 176 7.85 12.76 15.43
C LEU A 176 7.39 13.15 16.82
N LYS A 177 7.85 12.38 17.81
CA LYS A 177 7.55 12.58 19.22
C LYS A 177 8.53 13.56 19.85
#